data_AF-A0A7K2JSC6-F1
#
_entry.id   AF-A0A7K2JSC6-F1
#
_cell.length_a   1.000
_cell.length_b   1.000
_cell.length_c   1.000
_cell.angle_alpha   90.00
_cell.angle_beta   90.00
_cell.angle_gamma   90.00
#
_symmetry.space_group_name_H-M   'P 1'
#
loop_
_entity.id
_entity.type
_entity.pdbx_description
1 polymer ?
#
loop_
_entity_poly.entity_id
_entity_poly.type
_entity_poly.pdbx_seq_one_letter_code
_entity_poly.pdbx_strand_id
1 'polypeptide(L)' 'MSETARTSRTVPIAALVMVLCGAEVAVVGSDMGDAARYGLGAVVLAALLAAVFQLGRTLRSFR' A
#
# COMPACT_ATOMS: atom_id res chain seq x y z
N MET A 1 -4.40 18.70 20.69
CA MET A 1 -4.89 17.31 20.53
C MET A 1 -5.06 16.87 19.07
N SER A 2 -4.95 17.77 18.07
CA SER A 2 -5.26 17.45 16.66
C SER A 2 -4.09 16.83 15.87
N GLU A 3 -2.84 17.06 16.28
CA GLU A 3 -1.64 16.63 15.54
C GLU A 3 -1.25 15.18 15.86
N THR A 4 -1.39 14.76 17.13
CA THR A 4 -1.11 13.39 17.58
C THR A 4 -2.06 12.38 16.93
N ALA A 5 -3.33 12.73 16.76
CA ALA A 5 -4.31 11.92 16.04
C ALA A 5 -4.04 11.86 14.52
N ARG A 6 -3.41 12.89 13.95
CA ARG A 6 -3.02 12.98 12.54
C ARG A 6 -1.90 11.99 12.23
N THR A 7 -0.81 12.05 13.01
CA THR A 7 0.29 11.11 12.93
C THR A 7 -0.18 9.68 13.20
N SER A 8 -1.09 9.50 14.17
CA SER A 8 -1.62 8.17 14.50
C SER A 8 -2.40 7.49 13.36
N ARG A 9 -3.00 8.25 12.42
CA ARG A 9 -3.76 7.68 11.29
C ARG A 9 -2.96 7.56 9.99
N THR A 10 -1.97 8.42 9.75
CA THR A 10 -1.12 8.33 8.56
C THR A 10 -0.02 7.28 8.67
N VAL A 11 0.52 7.07 9.88
CA VAL A 11 1.54 6.05 10.18
C VAL A 11 1.12 4.63 9.75
N PRO A 12 -0.07 4.11 10.10
CA PRO A 12 -0.46 2.76 9.70
C PRO A 12 -0.66 2.63 8.18
N ILE A 13 -1.12 3.69 7.50
CA ILE A 13 -1.29 3.68 6.04
C ILE A 13 0.08 3.68 5.34
N ALA A 14 1.03 4.48 5.82
CA ALA A 14 2.40 4.48 5.31
C ALA A 14 3.10 3.12 5.51
N ALA A 15 2.89 2.48 6.67
CA ALA A 15 3.39 1.14 6.94
C ALA A 15 2.78 0.10 5.98
N LEU A 16 1.47 0.17 5.72
CA LEU A 16 0.78 -0.69 4.75
C LEU A 16 1.37 -0.55 3.34
N VAL A 17 1.65 0.68 2.89
CA VAL A 17 2.30 0.91 1.58
C VAL A 17 3.68 0.24 1.52
N MET A 18 4.50 0.39 2.56
CA MET A 18 5.82 -0.26 2.62
C MET A 18 5.73 -1.78 2.56
N VAL A 19 4.77 -2.38 3.29
CA VAL A 19 4.54 -3.84 3.27
C VAL A 19 4.09 -4.30 1.89
N LEU A 20 3.17 -3.58 1.24
CA LEU A 20 2.69 -3.91 -0.11
C LEU A 20 3.79 -3.80 -1.17
N CYS A 21 4.67 -2.79 -1.08
CA CYS A 21 5.87 -2.70 -1.91
C CYS A 21 6.79 -3.93 -1.72
N GLY A 22 7.00 -4.36 -0.48
CA GLY A 22 7.79 -5.56 -0.19
C GLY A 22 7.16 -6.83 -0.77
N ALA A 23 5.83 -6.95 -0.66
CA ALA A 23 5.08 -8.07 -1.23
C ALA A 23 5.17 -8.11 -2.77
N GLU A 24 5.07 -6.97 -3.45
CA GLU A 24 5.30 -6.86 -4.90
C GLU A 24 6.68 -7.40 -5.29
N VAL A 25 7.73 -6.93 -4.61
CA VAL A 25 9.11 -7.36 -4.89
C VAL A 25 9.28 -8.86 -4.67
N ALA A 26 8.68 -9.41 -3.61
CA ALA A 26 8.71 -10.84 -3.33
C ALA A 26 7.97 -11.66 -4.39
N VAL A 27 6.80 -11.20 -4.86
CA VAL A 27 6.04 -11.86 -5.93
C VAL A 27 6.81 -11.84 -7.24
N VAL A 28 7.36 -10.69 -7.64
CA VAL A 28 8.14 -10.56 -8.88
C VAL A 28 9.43 -11.38 -8.84
N GLY A 29 10.10 -11.43 -7.68
CA GLY A 29 11.34 -12.19 -7.48
C GLY A 29 11.14 -13.68 -7.21
N SER A 30 9.89 -14.13 -7.07
CA SER A 30 9.58 -15.55 -6.84
C SER A 30 9.53 -16.35 -8.14
N ASP A 31 10.01 -17.60 -8.09
CA ASP A 31 9.88 -18.60 -9.18
C ASP A 31 8.46 -19.20 -9.23
N MET A 32 7.44 -18.35 -9.06
CA MET A 32 6.04 -18.75 -9.28
C MET A 32 5.76 -18.82 -10.78
N GLY A 33 4.90 -19.75 -11.18
CA GLY A 33 4.42 -19.83 -12.56
C GLY A 33 3.73 -18.52 -12.99
N ASP A 34 3.85 -18.17 -14.27
CA ASP A 34 3.46 -16.86 -14.82
C ASP A 34 2.04 -16.44 -14.41
N ALA A 35 1.06 -17.34 -14.48
CA ALA A 35 -0.32 -17.06 -14.10
C ALA A 35 -0.46 -16.62 -12.63
N ALA A 36 0.26 -17.26 -11.71
CA ALA A 36 0.24 -16.89 -10.30
C ALA A 36 0.98 -15.58 -10.04
N ARG A 37 2.10 -15.36 -10.73
CA ARG A 37 2.90 -14.14 -10.59
C ARG A 37 2.14 -12.90 -11.07
N TYR A 38 1.51 -12.97 -12.24
CA TYR A 38 0.71 -11.88 -12.77
C TYR A 38 -0.62 -11.69 -12.01
N GLY A 39 -1.24 -12.79 -11.57
CA GLY A 39 -2.47 -12.73 -10.77
C GLY A 39 -2.24 -12.08 -9.41
N LEU A 40 -1.24 -12.55 -8.65
CA LEU A 40 -0.91 -11.97 -7.35
C LEU A 40 -0.35 -10.56 -7.48
N GLY A 41 0.52 -10.30 -8.46
CA GLY A 41 1.02 -8.95 -8.74
C GLY A 41 -0.11 -7.96 -9.02
N ALA A 42 -1.10 -8.32 -9.85
CA ALA A 42 -2.24 -7.44 -10.10
C ALA A 42 -3.04 -7.11 -8.82
N VAL A 43 -3.20 -8.08 -7.91
CA VAL A 43 -3.89 -7.90 -6.63
C VAL A 43 -3.09 -6.99 -5.69
N VAL A 44 -1.78 -7.21 -5.57
CA VAL A 44 -0.93 -6.38 -4.70
C VAL A 44 -0.85 -4.95 -5.23
N LEU A 45 -0.69 -4.77 -6.55
CA LEU A 45 -0.73 -3.46 -7.19
C LEU A 45 -2.05 -2.71 -6.94
N ALA A 46 -3.20 -3.40 -7.07
CA ALA A 46 -4.50 -2.79 -6.77
C ALA A 46 -4.63 -2.36 -5.31
N ALA A 47 -4.15 -3.18 -4.37
CA ALA A 47 -4.12 -2.84 -2.94
C ALA A 47 -3.21 -1.63 -2.67
N LEU A 48 -2.07 -1.54 -3.36
CA LEU A 48 -1.12 -0.43 -3.23
C LEU A 48 -1.73 0.89 -3.72
N LEU A 49 -2.41 0.86 -4.89
CA LEU A 49 -3.15 2.03 -5.40
C LEU A 49 -4.25 2.48 -4.44
N ALA A 50 -5.00 1.54 -3.85
CA ALA A 50 -6.02 1.87 -2.86
C ALA A 50 -5.41 2.52 -1.61
N ALA A 51 -4.30 1.99 -1.09
CA ALA A 51 -3.60 2.55 0.07
C ALA A 51 -3.06 3.96 -0.20
N VAL A 52 -2.42 4.16 -1.36
CA VAL A 52 -1.90 5.47 -1.78
C VAL A 52 -3.05 6.46 -2.00
N PHE A 53 -4.16 6.03 -2.62
CA PHE A 53 -5.34 6.87 -2.79
C PHE A 53 -5.93 7.31 -1.45
N GLN A 54 -6.05 6.38 -0.49
CA GLN A 54 -6.52 6.69 0.86
C GLN A 54 -5.56 7.63 1.61
N LEU A 55 -4.24 7.45 1.45
CA LEU A 55 -3.25 8.36 2.01
C LEU A 55 -3.41 9.77 1.41
N GLY A 56 -3.50 9.89 0.08
CA GLY A 56 -3.71 11.17 -0.60
C GLY A 56 -5.05 11.83 -0.24
N ARG A 57 -6.12 11.05 -0.07
CA ARG A 57 -7.42 11.55 0.42
C ARG A 57 -7.32 12.05 1.86
N THR A 58 -6.62 11.33 2.72
CA THR A 58 -6.37 11.72 4.12
C THR A 58 -5.53 12.99 4.19
N LEU A 59 -4.56 13.16 3.30
CA LEU A 59 -3.75 14.38 3.24
C LEU A 59 -4.54 15.59 2.70
N ARG A 60 -5.39 15.38 1.68
CA ARG A 60 -6.22 16.45 1.07
C ARG A 60 -7.40 16.88 1.92
N SER A 61 -8.04 15.98 2.67
CA SER A 61 -9.20 16.30 3.52
C SER A 61 -8.87 17.24 4.69
N PHE A 62 -7.59 17.60 4.86
CA PHE A 62 -7.09 18.48 5.91
C PHE A 62 -6.42 19.75 5.34
N ARG A 63 -6.51 20.00 4.03
CA ARG A 63 -6.13 21.26 3.39
C ARG A 63 -7.39 22.06 3.09
#